data_AF-A0A1N6ZS17-F1
#
_entry.id   AF-A0A1N6ZS17-F1
#
_cell.length_a   1.000
_cell.length_b   1.000
_cell.length_c   1.000
_cell.angle_alpha   90.00
_cell.angle_beta   90.00
_cell.angle_gamma   90.00
#
_symmetry.space_group_name_H-M   'P 1'
#
loop_
_entity.id
_entity.type
_entity.pdbx_description
1 polymer ?
#
loop_
_entity_poly.entity_id
_entity_poly.type
_entity_poly.pdbx_seq_one_letter_code
_entity_poly.pdbx_strand_id
1 'polypeptide(L)'
;MTTTVDTGDFTAWLRDFQGAALLRRTWGDPDWSAGALLEPALVRSLQRFQVGEDGDGARLMDKARQAGDPVYAEAVRLFVAEESEHARLLARLLEAAGGATIAGHWTDAVFVRLRRLLGLRTELMVLMLAEVVALGYYRAVRDGVRDLLASEVAGRILADELRHVPFHRDRLRMSFRRSSRLSRVIAAALWWSLLAGVLAVVAIDHGEALRGAGVSRTAFAREVVGYFREIAAEVMT
;
A
#
# COMPACT_ATOMS: atom_id res chain seq x y z
N MET A 1 10.46 5.28 33.05
CA MET A 1 11.42 4.45 32.30
C MET A 1 10.84 4.25 30.92
N THR A 2 11.21 5.14 29.99
CA THR A 2 10.70 5.16 28.63
C THR A 2 11.48 4.11 27.84
N THR A 3 10.86 2.97 27.56
CA THR A 3 11.43 1.94 26.69
C THR A 3 11.51 2.50 25.28
N THR A 4 12.70 2.96 24.90
CA THR A 4 13.11 3.08 23.50
C THR A 4 13.02 1.69 22.89
N VAL A 5 11.97 1.44 22.11
CA VAL A 5 11.89 0.28 21.21
C VAL A 5 13.10 0.37 20.29
N ASP A 6 13.98 -0.62 20.36
CA ASP A 6 15.13 -0.72 19.46
C ASP A 6 14.59 -0.87 18.04
N THR A 7 14.89 0.12 17.19
CA THR A 7 14.39 0.28 15.82
C THR A 7 15.02 -0.72 14.84
N GLY A 8 15.50 -1.85 15.35
CA GLY A 8 16.12 -2.94 14.59
C GLY A 8 15.50 -4.32 14.81
N ASP A 9 14.57 -4.49 15.76
CA ASP A 9 13.96 -5.80 16.01
C ASP A 9 12.67 -5.99 15.19
N PHE A 10 12.81 -6.52 13.98
CA PHE A 10 11.68 -6.92 13.13
C PHE A 10 10.84 -8.05 13.74
N THR A 11 11.20 -8.61 14.90
CA THR A 11 10.41 -9.65 15.58
C THR A 11 9.04 -9.13 15.99
N ALA A 12 8.92 -7.86 16.42
CA ALA A 12 7.62 -7.27 16.74
C ALA A 12 6.72 -7.21 15.49
N TRP A 13 7.27 -6.75 14.36
CA TRP A 13 6.58 -6.75 13.07
C TRP A 13 6.20 -8.15 12.61
N LEU A 14 7.12 -9.12 12.73
CA LEU A 14 6.83 -10.52 12.39
C LEU A 14 5.65 -11.07 13.22
N ARG A 15 5.62 -10.82 14.53
CA ARG A 15 4.49 -11.23 15.39
C ARG A 15 3.19 -10.54 15.00
N ASP A 16 3.24 -9.26 14.66
CA ASP A 16 2.08 -8.49 14.20
C ASP A 16 1.49 -9.11 12.91
N PHE A 17 2.31 -9.35 11.90
CA PHE A 17 1.88 -10.03 10.66
C PHE A 17 1.36 -11.45 10.90
N GLN A 18 1.97 -12.22 11.81
CA GLN A 18 1.47 -13.55 12.19
C GLN A 18 0.10 -13.47 12.87
N GLY A 19 -0.10 -12.47 13.73
CA GLY A 19 -1.38 -12.19 14.38
C GLY A 19 -2.46 -11.80 13.37
N ALA A 20 -2.15 -10.90 12.44
CA ALA A 20 -3.07 -10.51 11.36
C ALA A 20 -3.47 -11.72 10.49
N ALA A 21 -2.51 -12.57 10.12
CA ALA A 21 -2.78 -13.79 9.37
C ALA A 21 -3.69 -14.78 10.13
N LEU A 22 -3.54 -14.89 11.45
CA LEU A 22 -4.42 -15.71 12.29
C LEU A 22 -5.84 -15.13 12.39
N LEU A 23 -5.96 -13.82 12.62
CA LEU A 23 -7.25 -13.13 12.68
C LEU A 23 -8.01 -13.29 11.37
N ARG A 24 -7.34 -13.10 10.23
CA ARG A 24 -7.92 -13.29 8.90
C ARG A 24 -8.50 -14.69 8.71
N ARG A 25 -7.76 -15.74 9.09
CA ARG A 25 -8.25 -17.13 9.06
C ARG A 25 -9.45 -17.36 9.97
N THR A 26 -9.53 -16.63 11.08
CA THR A 26 -10.60 -16.78 12.08
C THR A 26 -11.88 -16.06 11.66
N TRP A 27 -11.76 -14.84 11.12
CA TRP A 27 -12.89 -14.04 10.66
C TRP A 27 -13.44 -14.48 9.30
N GLY A 28 -12.59 -15.09 8.46
CA GLY A 28 -12.98 -15.55 7.13
C GLY A 28 -13.32 -14.40 6.18
N ASP A 29 -13.99 -14.75 5.08
CA ASP A 29 -14.35 -13.83 4.01
C ASP A 29 -15.58 -12.98 4.37
N PRO A 30 -15.70 -11.78 3.76
CA PRO A 30 -16.98 -11.07 3.68
C PRO A 30 -18.08 -11.96 3.09
N ASP A 31 -19.34 -11.63 3.39
CA ASP A 31 -20.48 -12.30 2.76
C ASP A 31 -20.65 -11.86 1.31
N TRP A 32 -19.96 -12.56 0.40
CA TRP A 32 -20.05 -12.32 -1.04
C TRP A 32 -21.46 -12.53 -1.61
N SER A 33 -22.34 -13.28 -0.91
CA SER A 33 -23.69 -13.58 -1.41
C SER A 33 -24.63 -12.38 -1.34
N ALA A 34 -24.30 -11.37 -0.54
CA ALA A 34 -25.00 -10.10 -0.49
C ALA A 34 -24.99 -9.34 -1.84
N GLY A 35 -24.00 -9.63 -2.70
CA GLY A 35 -23.74 -8.86 -3.92
C GLY A 35 -23.24 -7.44 -3.62
N ALA A 36 -22.85 -6.72 -4.66
CA ALA A 36 -22.47 -5.32 -4.56
C ALA A 36 -23.14 -4.48 -5.66
N LEU A 37 -23.51 -3.25 -5.33
CA LEU A 37 -24.02 -2.27 -6.29
C LEU A 37 -23.07 -1.08 -6.35
N LEU A 38 -22.11 -1.16 -7.28
CA LEU A 38 -21.03 -0.19 -7.40
C LEU A 38 -21.25 0.74 -8.59
N GLU A 39 -20.98 2.03 -8.38
CA GLU A 39 -20.97 3.01 -9.45
C GLU A 39 -19.90 2.66 -10.50
N PRO A 40 -20.15 2.85 -11.82
CA PRO A 40 -19.20 2.48 -12.86
C PRO A 40 -17.80 3.11 -12.70
N ALA A 41 -17.74 4.33 -12.16
CA ALA A 41 -16.46 4.99 -11.87
C ALA A 41 -15.66 4.26 -10.78
N LEU A 42 -16.34 3.76 -9.74
CA LEU A 42 -15.73 2.97 -8.68
C LEU A 42 -15.26 1.61 -9.21
N VAL A 43 -16.06 0.93 -10.04
CA VAL A 43 -15.65 -0.33 -10.69
C VAL A 43 -14.34 -0.15 -11.48
N ARG A 44 -14.26 0.86 -12.36
CA ARG A 44 -13.04 1.17 -13.13
C ARG A 44 -11.83 1.50 -12.26
N SER A 45 -12.09 2.10 -11.10
CA SER A 45 -11.07 2.49 -10.13
C SER A 45 -10.52 1.27 -9.40
N LEU A 46 -11.40 0.41 -8.88
CA LEU A 46 -11.07 -0.84 -8.19
C LEU A 46 -10.37 -1.84 -9.11
N GLN A 47 -10.74 -1.91 -10.39
CA GLN A 47 -10.03 -2.73 -11.40
C GLN A 47 -8.53 -2.39 -11.48
N ARG A 48 -8.18 -1.10 -11.43
CA ARG A 48 -6.78 -0.65 -11.49
C ARG A 48 -6.05 -0.92 -10.18
N PHE A 49 -6.69 -0.63 -9.04
CA PHE A 49 -6.12 -0.98 -7.73
C PHE A 49 -5.87 -2.49 -7.62
N GLN A 50 -6.80 -3.33 -8.09
CA GLN A 50 -6.63 -4.78 -8.07
C GLN A 50 -5.37 -5.25 -8.81
N VAL A 51 -5.05 -4.66 -9.95
CA VAL A 51 -3.79 -4.95 -10.66
C VAL A 51 -2.58 -4.43 -9.89
N GLY A 52 -2.70 -3.25 -9.26
CA GLY A 52 -1.66 -2.68 -8.41
C GLY A 52 -1.27 -3.59 -7.24
N GLU A 53 -2.26 -4.22 -6.59
CA GLU A 53 -2.07 -5.14 -5.46
C GLU A 53 -1.51 -6.51 -5.91
N ASP A 54 -1.75 -6.93 -7.15
CA ASP A 54 -1.22 -8.19 -7.73
C ASP A 54 0.27 -8.09 -8.14
N GLY A 55 1.06 -7.35 -7.36
CA GLY A 55 2.44 -7.02 -7.65
C GLY A 55 3.42 -8.21 -7.63
N ASP A 56 4.60 -8.02 -8.23
CA ASP A 56 5.71 -8.99 -8.29
C ASP A 56 6.43 -9.13 -6.92
N GLY A 57 5.73 -9.71 -5.93
CA GLY A 57 6.23 -9.91 -4.56
C GLY A 57 7.46 -10.83 -4.47
N ALA A 58 7.67 -11.70 -5.46
CA ALA A 58 8.82 -12.61 -5.49
C ALA A 58 10.16 -11.86 -5.49
N ARG A 59 10.27 -10.76 -6.24
CA ARG A 59 11.50 -9.95 -6.27
C ARG A 59 11.74 -9.22 -4.96
N LEU A 60 10.69 -8.72 -4.32
CA LEU A 60 10.80 -8.07 -3.02
C LEU A 60 11.29 -9.08 -1.98
N MET A 61 10.75 -10.31 -1.99
CA MET A 61 11.20 -11.40 -1.14
C MET A 61 12.67 -11.76 -1.39
N ASP A 62 13.11 -11.86 -2.65
CA ASP A 62 14.50 -12.16 -2.99
C ASP A 62 15.46 -11.09 -2.45
N LYS A 63 15.14 -9.82 -2.64
CA LYS A 63 15.93 -8.70 -2.12
C LYS A 63 15.90 -8.64 -0.59
N ALA A 64 14.78 -8.98 0.04
CA ALA A 64 14.69 -9.07 1.49
C ALA A 64 15.61 -10.18 2.06
N ARG A 65 15.63 -11.36 1.43
CA ARG A 65 16.56 -12.46 1.78
C ARG A 65 18.01 -12.04 1.61
N GLN A 66 18.35 -11.40 0.49
CA GLN A 66 19.71 -10.90 0.23
C GLN A 66 20.17 -9.84 1.22
N ALA A 67 19.24 -9.17 1.91
CA ALA A 67 19.57 -8.19 2.91
C ALA A 67 20.06 -8.78 4.24
N GLY A 68 20.07 -10.12 4.38
CA GLY A 68 20.77 -10.83 5.46
C GLY A 68 20.06 -10.84 6.81
N ASP A 69 18.77 -10.49 6.85
CA ASP A 69 17.94 -10.49 8.05
C ASP A 69 16.79 -11.49 7.88
N PRO A 70 16.90 -12.70 8.47
CA PRO A 70 15.89 -13.75 8.32
C PRO A 70 14.53 -13.37 8.90
N VAL A 71 14.48 -12.56 9.96
CA VAL A 71 13.23 -12.13 10.61
C VAL A 71 12.51 -11.14 9.71
N TYR A 72 13.24 -10.17 9.16
CA TYR A 72 12.71 -9.25 8.15
C TYR A 72 12.24 -9.98 6.89
N ALA A 73 13.02 -10.94 6.39
CA ALA A 73 12.66 -11.71 5.20
C ALA A 73 11.35 -12.49 5.39
N GLU A 74 11.12 -13.05 6.58
CA GLU A 74 9.87 -13.73 6.92
C GLU A 74 8.70 -12.75 7.08
N ALA A 75 8.92 -11.57 7.69
CA ALA A 75 7.91 -10.53 7.75
C ALA A 75 7.49 -10.05 6.35
N VAL A 76 8.46 -9.86 5.43
CA VAL A 76 8.18 -9.54 4.02
C VAL A 76 7.39 -10.63 3.32
N ARG A 77 7.66 -11.91 3.62
CA ARG A 77 6.87 -13.03 3.06
C ARG A 77 5.41 -12.95 3.49
N LEU A 78 5.15 -12.59 4.75
CA LEU A 78 3.78 -12.42 5.25
C LEU A 78 3.11 -11.19 4.64
N PHE A 79 3.81 -10.05 4.57
CA PHE A 79 3.36 -8.85 3.86
C PHE A 79 2.91 -9.17 2.43
N VAL A 80 3.75 -9.85 1.63
CA VAL A 80 3.39 -10.24 0.25
C VAL A 80 2.12 -11.12 0.20
N ALA A 81 1.89 -11.93 1.22
CA ALA A 81 0.67 -12.72 1.31
C ALA A 81 -0.56 -11.87 1.68
N GLU A 82 -0.40 -10.73 2.36
CA GLU A 82 -1.48 -9.76 2.59
C GLU A 82 -1.80 -9.00 1.30
N GLU A 83 -0.80 -8.52 0.57
CA GLU A 83 -0.98 -7.86 -0.74
C GLU A 83 -1.72 -8.77 -1.74
N SER A 84 -1.32 -10.05 -1.81
CA SER A 84 -2.00 -11.04 -2.66
C SER A 84 -3.46 -11.25 -2.25
N GLU A 85 -3.74 -11.14 -0.95
CA GLU A 85 -5.09 -11.23 -0.42
C GLU A 85 -5.91 -9.98 -0.75
N HIS A 86 -5.32 -8.78 -0.75
CA HIS A 86 -6.00 -7.55 -1.19
C HIS A 86 -6.44 -7.68 -2.65
N ALA A 87 -5.54 -8.14 -3.53
CA ALA A 87 -5.86 -8.41 -4.92
C ALA A 87 -7.05 -9.40 -5.04
N ARG A 88 -7.07 -10.46 -4.23
CA ARG A 88 -8.17 -11.44 -4.19
C ARG A 88 -9.48 -10.80 -3.71
N LEU A 89 -9.46 -10.03 -2.62
CA LEU A 89 -10.65 -9.35 -2.08
C LEU A 89 -11.25 -8.38 -3.10
N LEU A 90 -10.41 -7.63 -3.80
CA LEU A 90 -10.86 -6.71 -4.86
C LEU A 90 -11.45 -7.45 -6.06
N ALA A 91 -10.83 -8.56 -6.47
CA ALA A 91 -11.38 -9.40 -7.54
C ALA A 91 -12.76 -9.96 -7.18
N ARG A 92 -12.94 -10.42 -5.94
CA ARG A 92 -14.23 -10.92 -5.43
C ARG A 92 -15.28 -9.81 -5.30
N LEU A 93 -14.88 -8.62 -4.88
CA LEU A 93 -15.76 -7.44 -4.84
C LEU A 93 -16.23 -7.04 -6.25
N LEU A 94 -15.33 -7.05 -7.24
CA LEU A 94 -15.67 -6.78 -8.64
C LEU A 94 -16.65 -7.83 -9.17
N GLU A 95 -16.40 -9.12 -8.91
CA GLU A 95 -17.29 -10.21 -9.30
C GLU A 95 -18.69 -10.06 -8.66
N ALA A 96 -18.75 -9.75 -7.36
CA ALA A 96 -20.00 -9.50 -6.64
C ALA A 96 -20.78 -8.29 -7.20
N ALA A 97 -20.09 -7.34 -7.84
CA ALA A 97 -20.67 -6.20 -8.54
C ALA A 97 -21.01 -6.47 -10.02
N GLY A 98 -20.81 -7.70 -10.50
CA GLY A 98 -20.98 -8.06 -11.92
C GLY A 98 -19.88 -7.52 -12.85
N GLY A 99 -18.78 -7.03 -12.29
CA GLY A 99 -17.58 -6.60 -13.01
C GLY A 99 -16.54 -7.72 -13.15
N ALA A 100 -15.58 -7.52 -14.05
CA ALA A 100 -14.42 -8.40 -14.21
C ALA A 100 -13.13 -7.70 -13.78
N THR A 101 -12.10 -8.46 -13.44
CA THR A 101 -10.73 -7.91 -13.33
C THR A 101 -10.21 -7.50 -14.71
N ILE A 102 -9.15 -6.69 -14.72
CA ILE A 102 -8.43 -6.37 -15.95
C ILE A 102 -7.05 -7.02 -15.91
N ALA A 103 -6.52 -7.41 -17.07
CA ALA A 103 -5.22 -8.10 -17.13
C ALA A 103 -4.02 -7.19 -16.83
N GLY A 104 -4.21 -5.87 -16.87
CA GLY A 104 -3.16 -4.91 -16.56
C GLY A 104 -3.57 -3.46 -16.83
N HIS A 105 -2.86 -2.52 -16.21
CA HIS A 105 -2.92 -1.11 -16.54
C HIS A 105 -1.50 -0.56 -16.77
N TRP A 106 -1.37 0.45 -17.64
CA TRP A 106 -0.06 0.98 -18.04
C TRP A 106 0.66 1.68 -16.88
N THR A 107 -0.08 2.28 -15.95
CA THR A 107 0.48 2.87 -14.72
C THR A 107 1.16 1.79 -13.90
N ASP A 108 0.58 0.61 -13.82
CA ASP A 108 1.10 -0.51 -13.03
C ASP A 108 2.35 -1.07 -13.70
N ALA A 109 2.38 -1.14 -15.04
CA ALA A 109 3.59 -1.50 -15.78
C ALA A 109 4.75 -0.51 -15.49
N VAL A 110 4.46 0.80 -15.37
CA VAL A 110 5.45 1.82 -15.00
C VAL A 110 5.86 1.68 -13.53
N PHE A 111 4.93 1.47 -12.60
CA PHE A 111 5.25 1.24 -11.19
C PHE A 111 6.10 -0.01 -10.99
N VAL A 112 5.75 -1.11 -11.63
CA VAL A 112 6.54 -2.34 -11.66
C VAL A 112 7.92 -2.06 -12.24
N ARG A 113 8.04 -1.31 -13.33
CA ARG A 113 9.34 -0.93 -13.91
C ARG A 113 10.18 -0.09 -12.96
N LEU A 114 9.59 0.86 -12.22
CA LEU A 114 10.26 1.71 -11.23
C LEU A 114 10.70 0.92 -9.99
N ARG A 115 9.83 0.03 -9.47
CA ARG A 115 10.15 -0.89 -8.34
C ARG A 115 11.34 -1.81 -8.67
N ARG A 116 11.50 -2.16 -9.95
CA ARG A 116 12.57 -3.05 -10.44
C ARG A 116 13.98 -2.43 -10.45
N LEU A 117 14.18 -1.17 -10.10
CA LEU A 117 15.49 -0.49 -10.17
C LEU A 117 16.33 -0.63 -8.86
N LEU A 118 17.65 -0.71 -9.04
CA LEU A 118 18.76 -0.36 -8.11
C LEU A 118 18.90 -1.06 -6.73
N GLY A 119 17.87 -1.74 -6.19
CA GLY A 119 17.97 -2.54 -4.96
C GLY A 119 16.81 -2.37 -3.98
N LEU A 120 16.87 -3.04 -2.81
CA LEU A 120 15.78 -3.07 -1.83
C LEU A 120 15.35 -1.67 -1.35
N ARG A 121 16.30 -0.77 -1.09
CA ARG A 121 16.00 0.60 -0.61
C ARG A 121 15.12 1.36 -1.59
N THR A 122 15.48 1.39 -2.86
CA THR A 122 14.73 2.11 -3.91
C THR A 122 13.36 1.50 -4.12
N GLU A 123 13.28 0.17 -4.11
CA GLU A 123 12.01 -0.53 -4.20
C GLU A 123 11.07 -0.19 -3.04
N LEU A 124 11.57 -0.18 -1.80
CA LEU A 124 10.77 0.21 -0.64
C LEU A 124 10.34 1.69 -0.67
N MET A 125 11.17 2.58 -1.22
CA MET A 125 10.76 3.98 -1.43
C MET A 125 9.58 4.06 -2.42
N VAL A 126 9.62 3.31 -3.52
CA VAL A 126 8.51 3.30 -4.50
C VAL A 126 7.29 2.58 -3.92
N LEU A 127 7.48 1.47 -3.21
CA LEU A 127 6.41 0.72 -2.54
C LEU A 127 5.65 1.61 -1.57
N MET A 128 6.36 2.32 -0.70
CA MET A 128 5.78 3.27 0.25
C MET A 128 4.86 4.32 -0.40
N LEU A 129 5.14 4.76 -1.63
CA LEU A 129 4.25 5.67 -2.35
C LEU A 129 2.90 5.03 -2.66
N ALA A 130 2.89 3.73 -2.98
CA ALA A 130 1.67 2.97 -3.16
C ALA A 130 0.92 2.81 -1.83
N GLU A 131 1.61 2.43 -0.74
CA GLU A 131 1.01 2.28 0.60
C GLU A 131 0.28 3.55 1.06
N VAL A 132 0.91 4.73 0.94
CA VAL A 132 0.26 5.99 1.38
C VAL A 132 -0.90 6.40 0.48
N VAL A 133 -0.87 6.03 -0.81
CA VAL A 133 -1.98 6.24 -1.75
C VAL A 133 -3.13 5.28 -1.43
N ALA A 134 -2.83 4.01 -1.21
CA ALA A 134 -3.77 2.97 -0.82
C ALA A 134 -4.48 3.36 0.50
N LEU A 135 -3.71 3.79 1.51
CA LEU A 135 -4.25 4.24 2.79
C LEU A 135 -5.26 5.40 2.62
N GLY A 136 -4.96 6.41 1.80
CA GLY A 136 -5.91 7.49 1.49
C GLY A 136 -7.12 6.99 0.69
N TYR A 137 -6.89 6.10 -0.28
CA TYR A 137 -7.91 5.63 -1.21
C TYR A 137 -8.91 4.73 -0.50
N TYR A 138 -8.45 3.71 0.23
CA TYR A 138 -9.32 2.80 0.94
C TYR A 138 -10.03 3.47 2.11
N ARG A 139 -9.44 4.50 2.74
CA ARG A 139 -10.20 5.35 3.68
C ARG A 139 -11.35 6.07 2.97
N ALA A 140 -11.08 6.71 1.83
CA ALA A 140 -12.12 7.38 1.06
C ALA A 140 -13.24 6.41 0.64
N VAL A 141 -12.89 5.22 0.15
CA VAL A 141 -13.88 4.20 -0.22
C VAL A 141 -14.66 3.72 1.00
N ARG A 142 -13.99 3.30 2.08
CA ARG A 142 -14.62 2.80 3.30
C ARG A 142 -15.64 3.79 3.87
N ASP A 143 -15.27 5.05 3.96
CA ASP A 143 -16.07 6.08 4.62
C ASP A 143 -17.11 6.73 3.70
N GLY A 144 -16.90 6.67 2.38
CA GLY A 144 -17.64 7.46 1.40
C GLY A 144 -18.64 6.69 0.56
N VAL A 145 -18.49 5.36 0.41
CA VAL A 145 -19.41 4.55 -0.40
C VAL A 145 -20.59 4.06 0.44
N ARG A 146 -21.75 3.90 -0.21
CA ARG A 146 -22.97 3.39 0.44
C ARG A 146 -23.05 1.85 0.47
N ASP A 147 -22.34 1.20 -0.44
CA ASP A 147 -22.31 -0.25 -0.53
C ASP A 147 -21.51 -0.85 0.63
N LEU A 148 -22.18 -1.66 1.46
CA LEU A 148 -21.59 -2.18 2.70
C LEU A 148 -20.46 -3.16 2.43
N LEU A 149 -20.57 -3.97 1.36
CA LEU A 149 -19.55 -4.94 1.00
C LEU A 149 -18.28 -4.23 0.52
N ALA A 150 -18.39 -3.18 -0.29
CA ALA A 150 -17.27 -2.33 -0.67
C ALA A 150 -16.64 -1.60 0.53
N SER A 151 -17.47 -1.09 1.44
CA SER A 151 -16.98 -0.45 2.67
C SER A 151 -16.21 -1.43 3.56
N GLU A 152 -16.72 -2.65 3.74
CA GLU A 152 -16.05 -3.70 4.51
C GLU A 152 -14.72 -4.13 3.87
N VAL A 153 -14.70 -4.41 2.56
CA VAL A 153 -13.48 -4.79 1.84
C VAL A 153 -12.43 -3.70 1.93
N ALA A 154 -12.80 -2.44 1.68
CA ALA A 154 -11.89 -1.31 1.84
C ALA A 154 -11.39 -1.15 3.28
N GLY A 155 -12.26 -1.40 4.27
CA GLY A 155 -11.89 -1.38 5.68
C GLY A 155 -10.88 -2.45 6.07
N ARG A 156 -11.00 -3.66 5.53
CA ARG A 156 -10.05 -4.76 5.74
C ARG A 156 -8.70 -4.44 5.13
N ILE A 157 -8.66 -3.98 3.88
CA ILE A 157 -7.40 -3.59 3.22
C ILE A 157 -6.75 -2.42 3.96
N LEU A 158 -7.53 -1.37 4.29
CA LEU A 158 -7.03 -0.21 5.05
C LEU A 158 -6.40 -0.59 6.40
N ALA A 159 -6.93 -1.62 7.09
CA ALA A 159 -6.36 -2.10 8.35
C ALA A 159 -4.96 -2.71 8.16
N ASP A 160 -4.69 -3.31 7.01
CA ASP A 160 -3.40 -3.86 6.65
C ASP A 160 -2.42 -2.72 6.26
N GLU A 161 -2.87 -1.78 5.41
CA GLU A 161 -2.09 -0.59 5.00
C GLU A 161 -1.57 0.23 6.19
N LEU A 162 -2.38 0.36 7.24
CA LEU A 162 -2.01 1.07 8.48
C LEU A 162 -0.82 0.42 9.20
N ARG A 163 -0.56 -0.87 8.98
CA ARG A 163 0.58 -1.63 9.52
C ARG A 163 1.76 -1.66 8.55
N HIS A 164 1.49 -1.73 7.25
CA HIS A 164 2.52 -1.76 6.21
C HIS A 164 3.38 -0.48 6.19
N VAL A 165 2.75 0.69 6.30
CA VAL A 165 3.44 1.99 6.33
C VAL A 165 4.53 2.07 7.41
N PRO A 166 4.24 1.87 8.71
CA PRO A 166 5.28 1.92 9.74
C PRO A 166 6.32 0.80 9.60
N PHE A 167 5.94 -0.41 9.14
CA PHE A 167 6.88 -1.49 8.85
C PHE A 167 7.94 -1.08 7.80
N HIS A 168 7.51 -0.52 6.67
CA HIS A 168 8.42 -0.07 5.63
C HIS A 168 9.21 1.18 6.02
N ARG A 169 8.60 2.09 6.78
CA ARG A 169 9.29 3.27 7.35
C ARG A 169 10.47 2.85 8.21
N ASP A 170 10.28 1.88 9.12
CA ASP A 170 11.33 1.41 10.02
C ASP A 170 12.49 0.78 9.24
N ARG A 171 12.17 -0.03 8.21
CA ARG A 171 13.20 -0.59 7.31
C ARG A 171 13.93 0.48 6.51
N LEU A 172 13.22 1.48 5.99
CA LEU A 172 13.83 2.58 5.26
C LEU A 172 14.75 3.41 6.17
N ARG A 173 14.32 3.75 7.39
CA ARG A 173 15.15 4.42 8.41
C ARG A 173 16.46 3.68 8.61
N MET A 174 16.42 2.37 8.84
CA MET A 174 17.64 1.54 8.97
C MET A 174 18.54 1.64 7.73
N SER A 175 17.94 1.59 6.54
CA SER A 175 18.68 1.63 5.28
C SER A 175 19.42 2.96 5.05
N PHE A 176 18.93 4.07 5.60
CA PHE A 176 19.53 5.41 5.45
C PHE A 176 20.49 5.77 6.58
N ARG A 177 20.60 4.98 7.67
CA ARG A 177 21.47 5.26 8.84
C ARG A 177 22.91 5.61 8.48
N ARG A 178 23.49 4.96 7.47
CA ARG A 178 24.88 5.16 7.01
C ARG A 178 25.00 6.11 5.81
N SER A 179 23.89 6.66 5.31
CA SER A 179 23.88 7.56 4.15
C SER A 179 24.34 8.96 4.54
N SER A 180 25.13 9.59 3.67
CA SER A 180 25.52 10.99 3.82
C SER A 180 24.32 11.94 3.78
N ARG A 181 24.45 13.13 4.38
CA ARG A 181 23.41 14.17 4.36
C ARG A 181 23.02 14.55 2.93
N LEU A 182 24.00 14.69 2.02
CA LEU A 182 23.75 15.02 0.62
C LEU A 182 22.93 13.92 -0.07
N SER A 183 23.29 12.64 0.15
CA SER A 183 22.55 11.51 -0.42
C SER A 183 21.10 11.47 0.05
N ARG A 184 20.84 11.78 1.33
CA ARG A 184 19.49 11.86 1.91
C ARG A 184 18.67 12.99 1.30
N VAL A 185 19.26 14.18 1.13
CA VAL A 185 18.59 15.33 0.48
C VAL A 185 18.22 15.01 -0.97
N ILE A 186 19.15 14.44 -1.73
CA ILE A 186 18.89 14.03 -3.12
C ILE A 186 17.78 12.97 -3.16
N ALA A 187 17.87 11.94 -2.31
CA ALA A 187 16.87 10.89 -2.24
C ALA A 187 15.49 11.46 -1.88
N ALA A 188 15.40 12.35 -0.90
CA ALA A 188 14.16 13.01 -0.50
C ALA A 188 13.57 13.84 -1.64
N ALA A 189 14.39 14.63 -2.33
CA ALA A 189 13.94 15.44 -3.47
C ALA A 189 13.35 14.56 -4.59
N LEU A 190 14.06 13.49 -4.97
CA LEU A 190 13.57 12.54 -5.96
C LEU A 190 12.27 11.86 -5.52
N TRP A 191 12.16 11.53 -4.23
CA TRP A 191 10.99 10.86 -3.68
C TRP A 191 9.75 11.77 -3.69
N TRP A 192 9.92 13.05 -3.33
CA TRP A 192 8.88 14.07 -3.46
C TRP A 192 8.45 14.29 -4.92
N SER A 193 9.40 14.33 -5.86
CA SER A 193 9.09 14.43 -7.29
C SER A 193 8.30 13.23 -7.79
N LEU A 194 8.66 12.02 -7.37
CA LEU A 194 7.91 10.81 -7.69
C LEU A 194 6.50 10.85 -7.12
N LEU A 195 6.33 11.24 -5.85
CA LEU A 195 5.00 11.40 -5.24
C LEU A 195 4.13 12.37 -6.05
N ALA A 196 4.67 13.51 -6.47
CA ALA A 196 3.92 14.47 -7.27
C ALA A 196 3.41 13.86 -8.58
N GLY A 197 4.24 13.05 -9.26
CA GLY A 197 3.83 12.30 -10.44
C GLY A 197 2.73 11.27 -10.15
N VAL A 198 2.89 10.50 -9.07
CA VAL A 198 1.88 9.52 -8.63
C VAL A 198 0.55 10.19 -8.33
N LEU A 199 0.55 11.29 -7.57
CA LEU A 199 -0.66 12.03 -7.23
C LEU A 199 -1.36 12.62 -8.45
N ALA A 200 -0.60 13.09 -9.45
CA ALA A 200 -1.17 13.58 -10.70
C ALA A 200 -1.91 12.45 -11.45
N VAL A 201 -1.28 11.29 -11.57
CA VAL A 201 -1.90 10.09 -12.18
C VAL A 201 -3.15 9.68 -11.40
N VAL A 202 -3.05 9.55 -10.07
CA VAL A 202 -4.18 9.12 -9.24
C VAL A 202 -5.35 10.10 -9.31
N ALA A 203 -5.07 11.40 -9.29
CA ALA A 203 -6.10 12.43 -9.41
C ALA A 203 -6.85 12.35 -10.75
N ILE A 204 -6.18 11.96 -11.83
CA ILE A 204 -6.78 11.78 -13.15
C ILE A 204 -7.59 10.48 -13.18
N ASP A 205 -6.95 9.34 -12.89
CA ASP A 205 -7.51 8.02 -13.12
C ASP A 205 -8.61 7.64 -12.11
N HIS A 206 -8.51 8.12 -10.87
CA HIS A 206 -9.41 7.77 -9.78
C HIS A 206 -10.27 8.94 -9.30
N GLY A 207 -10.10 10.13 -9.87
CA GLY A 207 -10.79 11.34 -9.40
C GLY A 207 -12.32 11.27 -9.46
N GLU A 208 -12.89 10.53 -10.42
CA GLU A 208 -14.35 10.33 -10.48
C GLU A 208 -14.85 9.41 -9.36
N ALA A 209 -14.12 8.33 -9.08
CA ALA A 209 -14.45 7.41 -8.00
C ALA A 209 -14.31 8.10 -6.63
N LEU A 210 -13.23 8.86 -6.43
CA LEU A 210 -13.01 9.66 -5.22
C LEU A 210 -14.16 10.66 -5.02
N ARG A 211 -14.57 11.37 -6.07
CA ARG A 211 -15.73 12.28 -6.00
C ARG A 211 -17.02 11.54 -5.67
N GLY A 212 -17.23 10.35 -6.23
CA GLY A 212 -18.37 9.48 -5.90
C GLY A 212 -18.37 9.04 -4.43
N ALA A 213 -17.19 8.91 -3.82
CA ALA A 213 -16.99 8.66 -2.39
C ALA A 213 -16.93 9.95 -1.54
N GLY A 214 -17.30 11.11 -2.11
CA GLY A 214 -17.35 12.38 -1.37
C GLY A 214 -15.99 13.08 -1.14
N VAL A 215 -14.89 12.58 -1.73
CA VAL A 215 -13.55 13.13 -1.57
C VAL A 215 -13.10 13.86 -2.84
N SER A 216 -12.71 15.12 -2.71
CA SER A 216 -12.14 15.86 -3.84
C SER A 216 -10.69 15.45 -4.11
N ARG A 217 -10.24 15.59 -5.36
CA ARG A 217 -8.85 15.31 -5.76
C ARG A 217 -7.82 16.06 -4.90
N THR A 218 -8.13 17.31 -4.52
CA THR A 218 -7.25 18.15 -3.70
C THR A 218 -7.27 17.75 -2.24
N ALA A 219 -8.41 17.32 -1.70
CA ALA A 219 -8.50 16.77 -0.35
C ALA A 219 -7.67 15.48 -0.25
N PHE A 220 -7.86 14.56 -1.19
CA PHE A 220 -7.09 13.33 -1.29
C PHE A 220 -5.57 13.61 -1.37
N ALA A 221 -5.14 14.47 -2.30
CA ALA A 221 -3.72 14.78 -2.45
C ALA A 221 -3.13 15.41 -1.18
N ARG A 222 -3.86 16.29 -0.49
CA ARG A 222 -3.41 16.89 0.77
C ARG A 222 -3.21 15.85 1.86
N GLU A 223 -4.12 14.89 1.96
CA GLU A 223 -4.07 13.82 2.93
C GLU A 223 -2.84 12.93 2.69
N VAL A 224 -2.64 12.45 1.45
CA VAL A 224 -1.47 11.63 1.08
C VAL A 224 -0.16 12.38 1.29
N VAL A 225 -0.10 13.67 0.95
CA VAL A 225 1.07 14.53 1.24
C VAL A 225 1.33 14.66 2.73
N GLY A 226 0.28 14.66 3.57
CA GLY A 226 0.39 14.63 5.02
C GLY A 226 1.13 13.39 5.51
N TYR A 227 0.63 12.20 5.16
CA TYR A 227 1.27 10.92 5.50
C TYR A 227 2.72 10.87 5.01
N PHE A 228 2.93 11.21 3.74
CA PHE A 228 4.26 11.17 3.15
C PHE A 228 5.25 12.13 3.82
N ARG A 229 4.81 13.33 4.21
CA ARG A 229 5.67 14.31 4.88
C ARG A 229 6.22 13.77 6.19
N GLU A 230 5.37 13.14 7.00
CA GLU A 230 5.77 12.55 8.28
C GLU A 230 6.78 11.43 8.06
N ILE A 231 6.49 10.51 7.12
CA ILE A 231 7.38 9.41 6.75
C ILE A 231 8.73 9.93 6.23
N ALA A 232 8.73 10.89 5.31
CA ALA A 232 9.94 11.45 4.74
C ALA A 232 10.80 12.14 5.80
N ALA A 233 10.18 12.86 6.76
CA ALA A 233 10.89 13.46 7.87
C ALA A 233 11.55 12.39 8.75
N GLU A 234 10.82 11.33 9.12
CA GLU A 234 11.34 10.26 9.96
C GLU A 234 12.46 9.44 9.28
N VAL A 235 12.33 9.15 7.98
CA VAL A 235 13.28 8.34 7.22
C VAL A 235 14.57 9.09 6.91
N MET A 236 14.48 10.40 6.64
CA MET A 236 15.61 11.19 6.14
C MET A 236 16.39 11.94 7.24
N THR A 237 15.90 11.93 8.49
CA THR A 237 16.58 12.51 9.67
C THR A 237 17.83 11.72 10.05
#